data_AF-A0A077LNG7-F1
#
_entry.id   AF-A0A077LNG7-F1
#
_cell.length_a   1.000
_cell.length_b   1.000
_cell.length_c   1.000
_cell.angle_alpha   90.00
_cell.angle_beta   90.00
_cell.angle_gamma   90.00
#
_symmetry.space_group_name_H-M   'P 1'
#
loop_
_entity.id
_entity.type
_entity.pdbx_description
1 polymer ?
#
loop_
_entity_poly.entity_id
_entity_poly.type
_entity_poly.pdbx_seq_one_letter_code
_entity_poly.pdbx_strand_id
1 'polypeptide(L)'
;MQVITDNAIAAALRARAQDAFGVAPAAPFTVAAVRPHRADVTYTVTSTLSCQVASRRVRQLTGEHCNRDYLDQVLQARRERLLANPGHFRPLIYQHLSNDVDHYRRPGQVLLTVDAERFCTREQCTDCNGHGVVHCSACAGHAEVRCARCRGGCHLHCHYCSGTGHEPERRRCGYCGGTGQYGNHRCSCQGGLLPADRCHKCHGQRTTPCPDCNARGVVRCTACDQGQVRCAPCEGAGELIHEYRLEVHVDLQVHYAWRNLSADWLEPVIGESVNGPNNAAVFVVDQAQADHPDPRLFTATGHVPAAEAEVSHEGSTGTCRFVGLPPIPMYLDGVLNGNFKKLLASMQDTTDIQAIHRASSSKIARQLIAENEQQRPIDQTTPVLQGIIDPEDGLEFLHKRAETFRHIVATRHRLRPAAVLGLSLPLTAVLFVVYLVMSFYLTGLPEPGTGKLGILALLGEPQTVGKRVYMQLLQAANQGLGVGMLLWFGAAIVFNRFSLPLLFPRLWAWAAGRWARILTLGVPGMLWLAVFMALYPTAEMWPDWRWLKFAFNRQGTLHAVTNALYLLPQIYLLALGLSLLRWRAAGTHWARRMMRILLQRKNVSAVEAQLH
;
A
#
# COMPACT_ATOMS: atom_id res chain seq x y z
N MET A 1 -33.15 -35.10 21.18
CA MET A 1 -33.28 -34.01 20.20
C MET A 1 -32.61 -32.80 20.80
N GLN A 2 -31.56 -32.27 20.17
CA GLN A 2 -31.00 -30.99 20.60
C GLN A 2 -31.99 -29.89 20.18
N VAL A 3 -32.50 -29.15 21.16
CA VAL A 3 -33.50 -28.10 20.93
C VAL A 3 -32.78 -26.76 20.90
N ILE A 4 -33.11 -25.94 19.90
CA ILE A 4 -32.65 -24.54 19.84
C ILE A 4 -33.30 -23.78 21.01
N THR A 5 -32.47 -23.35 21.96
CA THR A 5 -32.94 -22.59 23.14
C THR A 5 -32.99 -21.08 22.88
N ASP A 6 -33.83 -20.37 23.64
CA ASP A 6 -33.97 -18.90 23.61
C ASP A 6 -32.61 -18.18 23.74
N ASN A 7 -31.76 -18.64 24.65
CA ASN A 7 -30.42 -18.09 24.87
C ASN A 7 -29.52 -18.26 23.64
N ALA A 8 -29.61 -19.41 22.95
CA ALA A 8 -28.86 -19.66 21.73
C ALA A 8 -29.34 -18.76 20.58
N ILE A 9 -30.66 -18.54 20.47
CA ILE A 9 -31.26 -17.61 19.51
C ILE A 9 -30.78 -16.18 19.78
N ALA A 10 -30.89 -15.70 21.02
CA ALA A 10 -30.47 -14.36 21.39
C ALA A 10 -28.97 -14.13 21.15
N ALA A 11 -28.13 -15.13 21.46
CA ALA A 11 -26.69 -15.08 21.18
C ALA A 11 -26.38 -15.03 19.68
N ALA A 12 -27.07 -15.85 18.88
CA ALA A 12 -26.91 -15.87 17.42
C ALA A 12 -27.33 -14.55 16.77
N LEU A 13 -28.44 -13.97 17.22
CA LEU A 13 -28.90 -12.64 16.77
C LEU A 13 -27.91 -11.55 17.14
N ARG A 14 -27.35 -11.59 18.35
CA ARG A 14 -26.31 -10.65 18.78
C ARG A 14 -25.06 -10.75 17.93
N ALA A 15 -24.60 -11.97 17.65
CA ALA A 15 -23.45 -12.22 16.77
C ALA A 15 -23.73 -11.73 15.35
N ARG A 16 -24.93 -12.00 14.82
CA ARG A 16 -25.35 -11.53 13.50
C ARG A 16 -25.42 -10.02 13.41
N ALA A 17 -26.03 -9.35 14.40
CA ALA A 17 -26.09 -7.90 14.47
C ALA A 17 -24.68 -7.28 14.54
N GLN A 18 -23.78 -7.88 15.33
CA GLN A 18 -22.39 -7.44 15.41
C GLN A 18 -21.67 -7.59 14.06
N ASP A 19 -21.85 -8.71 13.34
CA ASP A 19 -21.25 -8.89 12.01
C ASP A 19 -21.83 -7.90 10.99
N ALA A 20 -23.13 -7.62 11.06
CA ALA A 20 -23.81 -6.76 10.11
C ALA A 20 -23.47 -5.27 10.32
N PHE A 21 -23.43 -4.81 11.57
CA PHE A 21 -23.24 -3.40 11.94
C PHE A 21 -21.84 -3.06 12.47
N GLY A 22 -20.99 -4.06 12.73
CA GLY A 22 -19.66 -3.90 13.30
C GLY A 22 -19.64 -3.66 14.82
N VAL A 23 -20.80 -3.51 15.46
CA VAL A 23 -20.95 -3.28 16.91
C VAL A 23 -22.07 -4.17 17.43
N ALA A 24 -21.82 -4.85 18.54
CA ALA A 24 -22.85 -5.67 19.18
C ALA A 24 -23.93 -4.76 19.81
N PRO A 25 -25.22 -5.07 19.66
CA PRO A 25 -26.29 -4.30 20.29
C PRO A 25 -26.14 -4.33 21.81
N ALA A 26 -26.39 -3.18 22.44
CA ALA A 26 -26.31 -3.04 23.89
C ALA A 26 -27.53 -3.65 24.58
N ALA A 27 -28.72 -3.44 24.00
CA ALA A 27 -29.95 -4.06 24.48
C ALA A 27 -29.98 -5.56 24.15
N PRO A 28 -30.49 -6.42 25.05
CA PRO A 28 -30.69 -7.83 24.74
C PRO A 28 -31.82 -8.02 23.71
N PHE A 29 -31.83 -9.19 23.05
CA PHE A 29 -32.98 -9.66 22.28
C PHE A 29 -33.93 -10.38 23.22
N THR A 30 -35.22 -10.06 23.16
CA THR A 30 -36.25 -10.82 23.87
C THR A 30 -36.81 -11.85 22.90
N VAL A 31 -36.74 -13.13 23.27
CA VAL A 31 -37.18 -14.25 22.45
C VAL A 31 -38.42 -14.86 23.09
N ALA A 32 -39.47 -15.05 22.31
CA ALA A 32 -40.75 -15.63 22.74
C ALA A 32 -41.26 -16.64 21.70
N ALA A 33 -42.22 -17.46 22.11
CA ALA A 33 -42.96 -18.37 21.22
C ALA A 33 -42.08 -19.25 20.30
N VAL A 34 -40.99 -19.81 20.83
CA VAL A 34 -40.09 -20.67 20.04
C VAL A 34 -40.80 -21.95 19.60
N ARG A 35 -41.02 -22.09 18.30
CA ARG A 35 -41.58 -23.26 17.63
C ARG A 35 -40.44 -24.08 17.01
N PRO A 36 -40.14 -25.28 17.53
CA PRO A 36 -39.11 -26.12 16.96
C PRO A 36 -39.58 -26.73 15.64
N HIS A 37 -38.67 -26.75 14.68
CA HIS A 37 -38.85 -27.33 13.36
C HIS A 37 -37.72 -28.32 13.07
N ARG A 38 -38.00 -29.25 12.17
CA ARG A 38 -37.08 -30.28 11.71
C ARG A 38 -37.26 -30.52 10.21
N ALA A 39 -36.16 -30.80 9.54
CA ALA A 39 -36.15 -31.45 8.23
C ALA A 39 -35.15 -32.61 8.29
N ASP A 40 -35.53 -33.78 7.80
CA ASP A 40 -34.61 -34.90 7.68
C ASP A 40 -33.84 -34.77 6.37
N VAL A 41 -32.57 -35.18 6.38
CA VAL A 41 -31.71 -35.14 5.20
C VAL A 41 -31.08 -36.51 4.98
N THR A 42 -31.15 -36.98 3.74
CA THR A 42 -30.28 -38.04 3.25
C THR A 42 -29.25 -37.38 2.36
N TYR A 43 -27.97 -37.52 2.70
CA TYR A 43 -26.90 -37.01 1.87
C TYR A 43 -26.11 -38.16 1.26
N THR A 44 -25.79 -37.99 -0.01
CA THR A 44 -25.04 -38.94 -0.82
C THR A 44 -23.73 -38.29 -1.19
N VAL A 45 -22.63 -38.82 -0.68
CA VAL A 45 -21.28 -38.39 -1.02
C VAL A 45 -20.72 -39.32 -2.07
N THR A 46 -20.43 -38.78 -3.24
CA THR A 46 -19.74 -39.47 -4.32
C THR A 46 -18.27 -39.06 -4.27
N SER A 47 -17.38 -40.03 -4.09
CA SER A 47 -15.94 -39.81 -4.12
C SER A 47 -15.36 -40.12 -5.49
N THR A 48 -14.63 -39.19 -6.08
CA THR A 48 -13.81 -39.41 -7.28
C THR A 48 -12.35 -39.44 -6.89
N LEU A 49 -11.64 -40.51 -7.27
CA LEU A 49 -10.23 -40.69 -6.93
C LEU A 49 -9.35 -40.17 -8.07
N SER A 50 -8.37 -39.34 -7.73
CA SER A 50 -7.25 -39.01 -8.61
C SER A 50 -5.94 -39.31 -7.89
N CYS A 51 -4.91 -39.70 -8.63
CA CYS A 51 -3.61 -40.01 -8.07
C CYS A 51 -2.56 -39.11 -8.72
N GLN A 52 -1.70 -38.53 -7.91
CA GLN A 52 -0.60 -37.69 -8.34
C GLN A 52 0.70 -38.24 -7.76
N VAL A 53 1.77 -38.21 -8.55
CA VAL A 53 3.10 -38.58 -8.07
C VAL A 53 3.72 -37.34 -7.45
N ALA A 54 3.96 -37.38 -6.15
CA ALA A 54 4.67 -36.34 -5.45
C ALA A 54 6.13 -36.76 -5.27
N SER A 55 7.05 -35.83 -5.51
CA SER A 55 8.46 -36.02 -5.23
C SER A 55 8.94 -34.97 -4.24
N ARG A 56 9.80 -35.38 -3.31
CA ARG A 56 10.51 -34.46 -2.43
C ARG A 56 11.98 -34.84 -2.36
N ARG A 57 12.81 -33.83 -2.17
CA ARG A 57 14.25 -34.03 -2.06
C ARG A 57 14.63 -34.42 -0.63
N VAL A 58 15.42 -35.47 -0.47
CA VAL A 58 15.85 -35.99 0.83
C VAL A 58 17.38 -36.04 0.92
N ARG A 59 17.91 -35.92 2.15
CA ARG A 59 19.36 -36.00 2.41
C ARG A 59 19.86 -37.43 2.53
N GLN A 60 19.00 -38.37 2.91
CA GLN A 60 19.32 -39.76 3.12
C GLN A 60 18.34 -40.64 2.36
N LEU A 61 18.85 -41.76 1.85
CA LEU A 61 18.04 -42.79 1.21
C LEU A 61 17.01 -43.30 2.20
N THR A 62 15.74 -43.07 1.88
CA THR A 62 14.57 -43.40 2.71
C THR A 62 13.57 -44.13 1.84
N GLY A 63 13.94 -45.33 1.41
CA GLY A 63 13.13 -46.15 0.49
C GLY A 63 13.96 -47.08 -0.37
N GLU A 64 13.27 -47.89 -1.18
CA GLU A 64 13.93 -48.77 -2.15
C GLU A 64 14.50 -47.95 -3.32
N HIS A 65 15.72 -48.30 -3.73
CA HIS A 65 16.39 -47.62 -4.82
C HIS A 65 15.94 -48.16 -6.18
N CYS A 66 15.50 -47.27 -7.06
CA CYS A 66 15.04 -47.61 -8.40
C CYS A 66 15.62 -46.64 -9.44
N ASN A 67 15.81 -47.13 -10.67
CA ASN A 67 16.04 -46.24 -11.81
C ASN A 67 14.71 -45.52 -12.18
N ARG A 68 14.81 -44.45 -12.97
CA ARG A 68 13.66 -43.61 -13.30
C ARG A 68 12.60 -44.34 -14.14
N ASP A 69 13.03 -45.13 -15.12
CA ASP A 69 12.11 -45.87 -16.00
C ASP A 69 11.32 -46.94 -15.23
N TYR A 70 11.97 -47.63 -14.29
CA TYR A 70 11.34 -48.59 -13.39
C TYR A 70 10.42 -47.89 -12.39
N LEU A 71 10.82 -46.72 -11.85
CA LEU A 71 9.97 -45.92 -10.98
C LEU A 71 8.64 -45.60 -11.66
N ASP A 72 8.68 -45.10 -12.90
CA ASP A 72 7.47 -44.72 -13.63
C ASP A 72 6.57 -45.94 -13.87
N GLN A 73 7.15 -47.09 -14.23
CA GLN A 73 6.41 -48.35 -14.38
C GLN A 73 5.77 -48.83 -13.07
N VAL A 74 6.51 -48.78 -11.96
CA VAL A 74 6.03 -49.21 -10.65
C VAL A 74 4.92 -48.28 -10.15
N LEU A 75 5.09 -46.97 -10.26
CA LEU A 75 4.08 -46.00 -9.85
C LEU A 75 2.81 -46.10 -10.71
N GLN A 76 2.95 -46.30 -12.02
CA GLN A 76 1.81 -46.51 -12.92
C GLN A 76 1.07 -47.82 -12.61
N ALA A 77 1.79 -48.93 -12.47
CA ALA A 77 1.19 -50.22 -12.10
C ALA A 77 0.50 -50.15 -10.72
N ARG A 78 1.09 -49.42 -9.77
CA ARG A 78 0.49 -49.19 -8.45
C ARG A 78 -0.77 -48.35 -8.55
N ARG A 79 -0.75 -47.27 -9.33
CA ARG A 79 -1.93 -46.43 -9.60
C ARG A 79 -3.06 -47.26 -10.19
N GLU A 80 -2.78 -48.12 -11.16
CA GLU A 80 -3.79 -49.00 -11.77
C GLU A 80 -4.37 -49.99 -10.76
N ARG A 81 -3.51 -50.65 -9.95
CA ARG A 81 -3.98 -51.57 -8.89
C ARG A 81 -4.87 -50.88 -7.87
N LEU A 82 -4.47 -49.69 -7.44
CA LEU A 82 -5.22 -48.89 -6.49
C LEU A 82 -6.59 -48.51 -7.07
N LEU A 83 -6.63 -47.97 -8.30
CA LEU A 83 -7.89 -47.58 -8.95
C LEU A 83 -8.78 -48.77 -9.30
N ALA A 84 -8.21 -49.96 -9.52
CA ALA A 84 -8.95 -51.19 -9.82
C ALA A 84 -9.68 -51.77 -8.61
N ASN A 85 -9.24 -51.49 -7.39
CA ASN A 85 -9.89 -51.96 -6.16
C ASN A 85 -10.37 -50.80 -5.28
N PRO A 86 -11.45 -50.09 -5.68
CA PRO A 86 -12.00 -49.00 -4.89
C PRO A 86 -12.48 -49.42 -3.49
N GLY A 87 -12.75 -50.71 -3.27
CA GLY A 87 -13.09 -51.26 -1.95
C GLY A 87 -11.98 -51.10 -0.92
N HIS A 88 -10.71 -51.01 -1.34
CA HIS A 88 -9.58 -50.81 -0.43
C HIS A 88 -9.55 -49.40 0.18
N PHE A 89 -10.02 -48.39 -0.56
CA PHE A 89 -10.06 -47.00 -0.09
C PHE A 89 -11.27 -46.69 0.78
N ARG A 90 -12.33 -47.48 0.64
CA ARG A 90 -13.59 -47.24 1.33
C ARG A 90 -13.41 -47.09 2.85
N PRO A 91 -12.67 -47.96 3.58
CA PRO A 91 -12.43 -47.78 5.01
C PRO A 91 -11.64 -46.52 5.33
N LEU A 92 -10.67 -46.14 4.50
CA LEU A 92 -9.84 -44.93 4.70
C LEU A 92 -10.65 -43.65 4.50
N ILE A 93 -11.45 -43.59 3.43
CA ILE A 93 -12.38 -42.49 3.18
C ILE A 93 -13.41 -42.44 4.30
N TYR A 94 -14.02 -43.57 4.67
CA TYR A 94 -14.99 -43.63 5.76
C TYR A 94 -14.39 -43.19 7.09
N GLN A 95 -13.17 -43.64 7.44
CA GLN A 95 -12.47 -43.21 8.63
C GLN A 95 -12.21 -41.70 8.60
N HIS A 96 -11.81 -41.15 7.45
CA HIS A 96 -11.60 -39.72 7.30
C HIS A 96 -12.90 -38.92 7.47
N LEU A 97 -13.98 -39.35 6.83
CA LEU A 97 -15.29 -38.72 6.91
C LEU A 97 -15.93 -38.84 8.31
N SER A 98 -15.71 -39.97 9.00
CA SER A 98 -16.24 -40.20 10.35
C SER A 98 -15.46 -39.47 11.44
N ASN A 99 -14.16 -39.26 11.27
CA ASN A 99 -13.33 -38.51 12.20
C ASN A 99 -13.66 -37.01 12.21
N ASP A 100 -14.16 -36.47 11.10
CA ASP A 100 -14.55 -35.07 10.99
C ASP A 100 -15.81 -34.94 10.14
N VAL A 101 -16.93 -34.75 10.85
CA VAL A 101 -18.28 -34.60 10.32
C VAL A 101 -18.39 -33.46 9.31
N ASP A 102 -17.52 -32.44 9.39
CA ASP A 102 -17.53 -31.33 8.44
C ASP A 102 -17.16 -31.74 7.01
N HIS A 103 -16.44 -32.86 6.83
CA HIS A 103 -16.13 -33.37 5.49
C HIS A 103 -17.36 -33.92 4.76
N TYR A 104 -18.39 -34.35 5.48
CA TYR A 104 -19.69 -34.69 4.86
C TYR A 104 -20.45 -33.46 4.37
N ARG A 105 -20.08 -32.26 4.84
CA ARG A 105 -20.82 -31.01 4.63
C ARG A 105 -20.24 -30.17 3.50
N ARG A 106 -19.01 -30.43 3.07
CA ARG A 106 -18.30 -29.60 2.08
C ARG A 106 -17.77 -30.46 0.94
N PRO A 107 -18.15 -30.16 -0.33
CA PRO A 107 -17.40 -30.69 -1.44
C PRO A 107 -15.97 -30.17 -1.35
N GLY A 108 -14.99 -31.04 -1.56
CA GLY A 108 -13.60 -30.70 -1.34
C GLY A 108 -12.65 -31.82 -1.75
N GLN A 109 -11.37 -31.47 -1.84
CA GLN A 109 -10.30 -32.42 -2.10
C GLN A 109 -9.69 -32.87 -0.78
N VAL A 110 -9.66 -34.17 -0.54
CA VAL A 110 -8.98 -34.78 0.60
C VAL A 110 -7.74 -35.50 0.11
N LEU A 111 -6.60 -35.26 0.75
CA LEU A 111 -5.37 -36.02 0.49
C LEU A 111 -5.33 -37.25 1.40
N LEU A 112 -5.45 -38.44 0.82
CA LEU A 112 -5.24 -39.70 1.53
C LEU A 112 -3.78 -40.13 1.39
N THR A 113 -3.14 -40.41 2.53
CA THR A 113 -1.84 -41.08 2.57
C THR A 113 -2.09 -42.57 2.68
N VAL A 114 -1.98 -43.27 1.56
CA VAL A 114 -2.41 -44.67 1.43
C VAL A 114 -1.26 -45.62 1.70
N ASP A 115 -0.04 -45.20 1.38
CA ASP A 115 1.14 -46.03 1.44
C ASP A 115 2.27 -45.37 2.24
N ALA A 116 2.86 -46.16 3.14
CA ALA A 116 4.10 -45.82 3.81
C ALA A 116 5.34 -46.13 2.95
N GLU A 117 5.17 -46.90 1.88
CA GLU A 117 6.24 -47.27 0.95
C GLU A 117 6.70 -46.06 0.15
N ARG A 118 8.02 -45.95 0.03
CA ARG A 118 8.69 -44.82 -0.61
C ARG A 118 9.72 -45.33 -1.58
N PHE A 119 9.77 -44.72 -2.75
CA PHE A 119 10.73 -45.06 -3.78
C PHE A 119 11.77 -43.94 -3.89
N CYS A 120 13.03 -44.30 -4.10
CA CYS A 120 14.11 -43.33 -4.17
C CYS A 120 14.86 -43.44 -5.50
N THR A 121 14.98 -42.31 -6.22
CA THR A 121 15.93 -42.19 -7.33
C THR A 121 17.12 -41.35 -6.90
N ARG A 122 18.23 -41.55 -7.61
CA ARG A 122 19.47 -40.82 -7.44
C ARG A 122 19.77 -40.12 -8.75
N GLU A 123 20.01 -38.83 -8.67
CA GLU A 123 20.39 -38.01 -9.80
C GLU A 123 21.75 -37.37 -9.50
N GLN A 124 22.65 -37.36 -10.48
CA GLN A 124 23.90 -36.61 -10.31
C GLN A 124 23.56 -35.12 -10.19
N CYS A 125 24.17 -34.44 -9.21
CA CYS A 125 23.93 -33.02 -9.05
C CYS A 125 24.53 -32.27 -10.24
N THR A 126 23.67 -31.67 -11.06
CA THR A 126 24.03 -30.91 -12.27
C THR A 126 24.94 -29.73 -11.96
N ASP A 127 24.73 -29.08 -10.81
CA ASP A 127 25.47 -27.88 -10.43
C ASP A 127 26.94 -28.15 -10.10
N CYS A 128 27.27 -29.39 -9.72
CA CYS A 128 28.63 -29.83 -9.47
C CYS A 128 29.08 -31.02 -10.33
N ASN A 129 28.30 -31.39 -11.36
CA ASN A 129 28.55 -32.56 -12.21
C ASN A 129 28.93 -33.84 -11.42
N GLY A 130 28.25 -34.12 -10.31
CA GLY A 130 28.57 -35.29 -9.49
C GLY A 130 29.71 -35.14 -8.47
N HIS A 131 30.48 -34.05 -8.50
CA HIS A 131 31.71 -33.92 -7.67
C HIS A 131 31.47 -33.50 -6.21
N GLY A 132 30.28 -33.00 -5.87
CA GLY A 132 29.95 -32.51 -4.53
C GLY A 132 30.53 -31.12 -4.21
N VAL A 133 31.42 -30.60 -5.03
CA VAL A 133 32.11 -29.33 -4.84
C VAL A 133 32.02 -28.46 -6.09
N VAL A 134 32.01 -27.15 -5.91
CA VAL A 134 32.04 -26.16 -7.00
C VAL A 134 33.16 -25.15 -6.76
N HIS A 135 33.64 -24.51 -7.81
CA HIS A 135 34.63 -23.44 -7.66
C HIS A 135 34.07 -22.29 -6.82
N CYS A 136 34.86 -21.83 -5.86
CA CYS A 136 34.52 -20.69 -5.05
C CYS A 136 34.45 -19.43 -5.92
N SER A 137 33.28 -18.79 -5.98
CA SER A 137 33.08 -17.55 -6.74
C SER A 137 33.93 -16.39 -6.23
N ALA A 138 34.22 -16.36 -4.92
CA ALA A 138 35.02 -15.29 -4.31
C ALA A 138 36.49 -15.30 -4.75
N CYS A 139 37.05 -16.47 -5.10
CA CYS A 139 38.44 -16.60 -5.55
C CYS A 139 38.58 -17.23 -6.94
N ALA A 140 37.49 -17.38 -7.69
CA ALA A 140 37.43 -18.05 -8.98
C ALA A 140 38.17 -19.41 -9.03
N GLY A 141 38.14 -20.18 -7.93
CA GLY A 141 38.84 -21.46 -7.85
C GLY A 141 40.33 -21.42 -7.45
N HIS A 142 40.95 -20.25 -7.27
CA HIS A 142 42.39 -20.14 -7.03
C HIS A 142 42.85 -20.26 -5.56
N ALA A 143 41.93 -20.47 -4.62
CA ALA A 143 42.17 -20.51 -3.17
C ALA A 143 42.74 -19.21 -2.54
N GLU A 144 43.07 -18.20 -3.35
CA GLU A 144 43.68 -16.94 -2.95
C GLU A 144 42.91 -15.75 -3.56
N VAL A 145 42.80 -14.66 -2.79
CA VAL A 145 42.20 -13.40 -3.24
C VAL A 145 43.18 -12.25 -3.06
N ARG A 146 43.06 -11.21 -3.88
CA ARG A 146 43.88 -10.00 -3.71
C ARG A 146 43.62 -9.41 -2.32
N CYS A 147 44.70 -9.10 -1.60
CA CYS A 147 44.60 -8.47 -0.30
C CYS A 147 43.83 -7.15 -0.42
N ALA A 148 42.68 -7.04 0.24
CA ALA A 148 41.82 -5.85 0.14
C ALA A 148 42.53 -4.59 0.64
N ARG A 149 43.38 -4.73 1.66
CA ARG A 149 44.10 -3.62 2.31
C ARG A 149 45.15 -2.98 1.39
N CYS A 150 45.90 -3.77 0.64
CA CYS A 150 46.90 -3.26 -0.31
C CYS A 150 46.48 -3.34 -1.79
N ARG A 151 45.27 -3.84 -2.06
CA ARG A 151 44.70 -4.09 -3.40
C ARG A 151 45.63 -4.89 -4.33
N GLY A 152 46.42 -5.81 -3.78
CA GLY A 152 47.42 -6.57 -4.53
C GLY A 152 48.82 -5.95 -4.62
N GLY A 153 49.02 -4.71 -4.17
CA GLY A 153 50.29 -3.99 -4.30
C GLY A 153 51.40 -4.37 -3.30
N CYS A 154 51.19 -5.39 -2.47
CA CYS A 154 52.11 -5.90 -1.42
C CYS A 154 52.51 -4.93 -0.29
N HIS A 155 52.44 -3.61 -0.51
CA HIS A 155 52.89 -2.57 0.40
C HIS A 155 51.80 -1.52 0.62
N LEU A 156 51.85 -0.87 1.79
CA LEU A 156 50.99 0.25 2.14
C LEU A 156 51.84 1.52 2.28
N HIS A 157 51.26 2.68 1.98
CA HIS A 157 51.91 3.94 2.32
C HIS A 157 52.12 4.04 3.83
N CYS A 158 53.32 4.46 4.23
CA CYS A 158 53.62 4.65 5.63
C CYS A 158 52.83 5.86 6.14
N HIS A 159 51.72 5.60 6.83
CA HIS A 159 50.87 6.65 7.42
C HIS A 159 51.62 7.50 8.44
N TYR A 160 52.65 6.95 9.09
CA TYR A 160 53.42 7.67 10.10
C TYR A 160 54.22 8.85 9.52
N CYS A 161 54.64 8.75 8.27
CA CYS A 161 55.30 9.84 7.54
C CYS A 161 54.49 10.33 6.33
N SER A 162 53.23 9.91 6.20
CA SER A 162 52.38 10.13 5.02
C SER A 162 53.09 9.83 3.69
N GLY A 163 53.94 8.81 3.65
CA GLY A 163 54.71 8.42 2.47
C GLY A 163 55.91 9.31 2.12
N THR A 164 56.27 10.30 2.95
CA THR A 164 57.45 11.16 2.72
C THR A 164 58.76 10.47 3.09
N GLY A 165 58.73 9.50 4.00
CA GLY A 165 59.91 8.81 4.53
C GLY A 165 60.54 9.46 5.76
N HIS A 166 60.08 10.66 6.16
CA HIS A 166 60.62 11.47 7.25
C HIS A 166 59.55 11.82 8.29
N GLU A 167 59.91 11.92 9.57
CA GLU A 167 58.96 12.34 10.61
C GLU A 167 58.68 13.86 10.52
N PRO A 168 57.41 14.29 10.48
CA PRO A 168 57.09 15.70 10.26
C PRO A 168 57.41 16.63 11.44
N GLU A 169 57.66 16.12 12.65
CA GLU A 169 57.77 16.97 13.84
C GLU A 169 58.60 16.37 14.99
N ARG A 170 59.90 16.62 14.98
CA ARG A 170 60.67 16.80 16.22
C ARG A 170 61.36 18.16 16.17
N ARG A 171 60.60 19.23 16.37
CA ARG A 171 61.12 20.61 16.25
C ARG A 171 61.88 21.10 17.49
N ARG A 172 61.86 20.40 18.63
CA ARG A 172 62.59 20.82 19.85
C ARG A 172 63.10 19.62 20.66
N CYS A 173 64.28 19.78 21.27
CA CYS A 173 64.82 18.82 22.24
C CYS A 173 63.91 18.76 23.48
N GLY A 174 63.38 17.58 23.82
CA GLY A 174 62.42 17.39 24.92
C GLY A 174 62.97 17.71 26.31
N TYR A 175 64.29 17.72 26.49
CA TYR A 175 64.93 18.00 27.79
C TYR A 175 65.13 19.50 28.08
N CYS A 176 65.38 20.33 27.07
CA CYS A 176 65.58 21.78 27.25
C CYS A 176 64.56 22.63 26.48
N GLY A 177 63.57 22.03 25.84
CA GLY A 177 62.58 22.72 25.01
C GLY A 177 63.18 23.47 23.81
N GLY A 178 64.39 23.11 23.38
CA GLY A 178 65.10 23.78 22.29
C GLY A 178 65.84 25.07 22.69
N THR A 179 65.92 25.40 23.98
CA THR A 179 66.59 26.63 24.47
C THR A 179 68.09 26.45 24.74
N GLY A 180 68.57 25.21 24.81
CA GLY A 180 69.98 24.88 25.11
C GLY A 180 70.34 24.93 26.60
N GLN A 181 69.42 25.27 27.50
CA GLN A 181 69.67 25.32 28.95
C GLN A 181 68.49 24.75 29.75
N TYR A 182 68.76 24.02 30.83
CA TYR A 182 67.75 23.54 31.77
C TYR A 182 68.34 23.53 33.18
N GLY A 183 67.73 24.32 34.09
CA GLY A 183 68.11 24.41 35.51
C GLY A 183 69.60 24.62 35.78
N ASN A 184 70.10 25.85 35.72
CA ASN A 184 71.50 26.29 35.96
C ASN A 184 72.63 25.47 35.29
N HIS A 185 72.31 24.46 34.48
CA HIS A 185 73.24 23.64 33.73
C HIS A 185 73.05 23.87 32.23
N ARG A 186 74.16 24.08 31.51
CA ARG A 186 74.16 24.11 30.04
C ARG A 186 73.99 22.68 29.53
N CYS A 187 72.94 22.46 28.75
CA CYS A 187 72.70 21.16 28.13
C CYS A 187 73.48 21.11 26.81
N SER A 188 74.18 20.02 26.51
CA SER A 188 75.04 19.87 25.31
C SER A 188 74.28 19.94 23.97
N CYS A 189 72.95 20.04 24.00
CA CYS A 189 72.12 20.23 22.82
C CYS A 189 72.20 21.70 22.38
N GLN A 190 73.13 22.05 21.49
CA GLN A 190 73.08 23.32 20.77
C GLN A 190 71.73 23.40 20.04
N GLY A 191 70.93 24.42 20.32
CA GLY A 191 69.53 24.57 19.90
C GLY A 191 69.31 24.76 18.40
N GLY A 192 69.72 23.80 17.58
CA GLY A 192 69.39 23.70 16.16
C GLY A 192 68.32 22.64 15.89
N LEU A 193 67.50 22.88 14.87
CA LEU A 193 66.63 21.88 14.25
C LEU A 193 67.46 20.62 13.93
N LEU A 194 67.12 19.48 14.55
CA LEU A 194 67.72 18.20 14.14
C LEU A 194 67.31 17.91 12.68
N PRO A 195 68.23 17.38 11.84
CA PRO A 195 67.87 16.90 10.50
C PRO A 195 66.72 15.90 10.63
N ALA A 196 65.73 15.97 9.73
CA ALA A 196 64.54 15.13 9.81
C ALA A 196 64.93 13.64 9.76
N ASP A 197 64.95 12.99 10.93
CA ASP A 197 65.31 11.59 11.07
C ASP A 197 64.41 10.72 10.18
N ARG A 198 65.00 9.66 9.63
CA ARG A 198 64.25 8.68 8.84
C ARG A 198 63.14 8.13 9.73
N CYS A 199 61.92 8.06 9.19
CA CYS A 199 60.77 7.56 9.91
C CYS A 199 61.08 6.18 10.51
N HIS A 200 61.03 6.04 11.84
CA HIS A 200 61.43 4.81 12.51
C HIS A 200 60.57 3.59 12.14
N LYS A 201 59.37 3.80 11.56
CA LYS A 201 58.47 2.72 11.13
C LYS A 201 58.71 2.21 9.71
N CYS A 202 59.16 3.07 8.78
CA CYS A 202 59.45 2.64 7.40
C CYS A 202 60.92 2.76 7.03
N HIS A 203 61.76 3.23 7.95
CA HIS A 203 63.21 3.47 7.79
C HIS A 203 63.57 4.27 6.52
N GLY A 204 62.67 5.14 6.06
CA GLY A 204 62.83 5.95 4.85
C GLY A 204 62.31 5.31 3.55
N GLN A 205 61.80 4.08 3.55
CA GLN A 205 61.29 3.38 2.36
C GLN A 205 59.92 3.87 1.88
N ARG A 206 59.30 4.82 2.60
CA ARG A 206 57.99 5.45 2.29
C ARG A 206 56.78 4.51 2.32
N THR A 207 57.00 3.21 2.25
CA THR A 207 56.00 2.16 2.33
C THR A 207 56.38 1.16 3.41
N THR A 208 55.40 0.42 3.91
CA THR A 208 55.60 -0.70 4.83
C THR A 208 54.96 -1.95 4.23
N PRO A 209 55.54 -3.15 4.43
CA PRO A 209 54.92 -4.39 3.98
C PRO A 209 53.50 -4.46 4.55
N CYS A 210 52.54 -4.85 3.71
CA CYS A 210 51.16 -4.97 4.16
C CYS A 210 51.07 -6.10 5.19
N PRO A 211 50.64 -5.81 6.44
CA PRO A 211 50.66 -6.81 7.51
C PRO A 211 49.65 -7.94 7.26
N ASP A 212 48.58 -7.67 6.53
CA ASP A 212 47.52 -8.65 6.27
C ASP A 212 47.95 -9.73 5.26
N CYS A 213 48.88 -9.42 4.35
CA CYS A 213 49.37 -10.36 3.34
C CYS A 213 50.88 -10.64 3.42
N ASN A 214 51.57 -10.09 4.43
CA ASN A 214 53.02 -10.20 4.60
C ASN A 214 53.80 -9.93 3.30
N ALA A 215 53.42 -8.86 2.59
CA ALA A 215 53.98 -8.47 1.30
C ALA A 215 53.81 -9.47 0.12
N ARG A 216 52.91 -10.45 0.21
CA ARG A 216 52.58 -11.35 -0.92
C ARG A 216 51.55 -10.77 -1.88
N GLY A 217 50.80 -9.74 -1.46
CA GLY A 217 49.74 -9.12 -2.27
C GLY A 217 48.43 -9.93 -2.34
N VAL A 218 48.47 -11.21 -1.95
CA VAL A 218 47.33 -12.13 -1.89
C VAL A 218 47.15 -12.69 -0.48
N VAL A 219 45.92 -13.04 -0.13
CA VAL A 219 45.57 -13.71 1.12
C VAL A 219 44.75 -14.96 0.81
N ARG A 220 44.85 -16.00 1.65
CA ARG A 220 44.03 -17.21 1.52
C ARG A 220 42.55 -16.82 1.59
N CYS A 221 41.77 -17.30 0.62
CA CYS A 221 40.33 -17.09 0.62
C CYS A 221 39.73 -17.82 1.82
N THR A 222 39.07 -17.09 2.71
CA THR A 222 38.42 -17.67 3.90
C THR A 222 37.06 -18.29 3.58
N ALA A 223 36.51 -18.02 2.40
CA ALA A 223 35.20 -18.51 1.98
C ALA A 223 35.25 -19.92 1.36
N CYS A 224 36.42 -20.53 1.21
CA CYS A 224 36.58 -21.84 0.58
C CYS A 224 37.71 -22.66 1.17
N ASP A 225 37.72 -23.96 0.85
CA ASP A 225 38.87 -24.83 1.09
C ASP A 225 39.53 -25.16 -0.24
N GLN A 226 40.79 -24.75 -0.39
CA GLN A 226 41.58 -24.94 -1.61
C GLN A 226 40.88 -24.46 -2.91
N GLY A 227 40.12 -23.37 -2.84
CA GLY A 227 39.43 -22.82 -4.00
C GLY A 227 38.08 -23.47 -4.31
N GLN A 228 37.66 -24.46 -3.51
CA GLN A 228 36.40 -25.17 -3.68
C GLN A 228 35.46 -24.92 -2.50
N VAL A 229 34.17 -24.86 -2.78
CA VAL A 229 33.10 -24.82 -1.76
C VAL A 229 32.18 -26.02 -1.97
N ARG A 230 31.56 -26.48 -0.88
CA ARG A 230 30.52 -27.52 -0.98
C ARG A 230 29.41 -27.01 -1.89
N CYS A 231 29.02 -27.83 -2.85
CA CYS A 231 27.89 -27.55 -3.70
C CYS A 231 26.65 -27.41 -2.82
N ALA A 232 26.06 -26.21 -2.78
CA ALA A 232 24.93 -25.91 -1.91
C ALA A 232 23.70 -26.79 -2.23
N PRO A 233 23.35 -27.04 -3.51
CA PRO A 233 22.32 -28.01 -3.87
C PRO A 233 22.55 -29.35 -3.18
N CYS A 234 23.61 -30.10 -3.48
CA CYS A 234 23.83 -31.45 -2.94
C CYS A 234 24.50 -31.51 -1.56
N GLU A 235 24.77 -30.37 -0.94
CA GLU A 235 25.46 -30.23 0.36
C GLU A 235 26.81 -30.97 0.45
N GLY A 236 27.50 -31.18 -0.67
CA GLY A 236 28.73 -31.97 -0.71
C GLY A 236 28.59 -33.42 -1.17
N ALA A 237 27.37 -33.95 -1.28
CA ALA A 237 27.14 -35.36 -1.59
C ALA A 237 27.44 -35.76 -3.04
N GLY A 238 27.50 -34.80 -3.97
CA GLY A 238 27.64 -35.06 -5.41
C GLY A 238 26.35 -35.53 -6.09
N GLU A 239 25.39 -36.03 -5.33
CA GLU A 239 24.14 -36.59 -5.84
C GLU A 239 22.94 -35.98 -5.11
N LEU A 240 21.80 -35.97 -5.80
CA LEU A 240 20.50 -35.60 -5.27
C LEU A 240 19.68 -36.88 -5.11
N ILE A 241 19.10 -37.08 -3.92
CA ILE A 241 18.18 -38.19 -3.67
C ILE A 241 16.76 -37.63 -3.68
N HIS A 242 15.93 -38.20 -4.56
CA HIS A 242 14.53 -37.85 -4.69
C HIS A 242 13.69 -39.00 -4.15
N GLU A 243 12.86 -38.70 -3.16
CA GLU A 243 11.90 -39.63 -2.59
C GLU A 243 10.54 -39.38 -3.26
N TYR A 244 9.95 -40.42 -3.83
CA TYR A 244 8.68 -40.40 -4.53
C TYR A 244 7.63 -41.16 -3.72
N ARG A 245 6.43 -40.58 -3.69
CA ARG A 245 5.23 -41.19 -3.13
C ARG A 245 4.05 -40.95 -4.04
N LEU A 246 3.09 -41.87 -4.00
CA LEU A 246 1.82 -41.68 -4.67
C LEU A 246 0.86 -40.99 -3.70
N GLU A 247 0.42 -39.80 -4.06
CA GLU A 247 -0.59 -39.03 -3.34
C GLU A 247 -1.96 -39.31 -3.97
N VAL A 248 -2.92 -39.75 -3.16
CA VAL A 248 -4.28 -40.02 -3.62
C VAL A 248 -5.17 -38.87 -3.18
N HIS A 249 -5.64 -38.09 -4.14
CA HIS A 249 -6.59 -37.02 -3.93
C HIS A 249 -8.00 -37.55 -4.15
N VAL A 250 -8.88 -37.28 -3.21
CA VAL A 250 -10.28 -37.68 -3.25
C VAL A 250 -11.12 -36.43 -3.39
N ASP A 251 -11.75 -36.28 -4.55
CA ASP A 251 -12.73 -35.24 -4.80
C ASP A 251 -14.09 -35.70 -4.31
N LEU A 252 -14.63 -35.02 -3.30
CA LEU A 252 -15.93 -35.31 -2.73
C LEU A 252 -17.00 -34.43 -3.36
N GLN A 253 -18.05 -35.04 -3.90
CA GLN A 253 -19.27 -34.38 -4.32
C GLN A 253 -20.40 -34.77 -3.40
N VAL A 254 -21.19 -33.81 -2.93
CA VAL A 254 -22.28 -34.06 -1.97
C VAL A 254 -23.61 -33.70 -2.62
N HIS A 255 -24.53 -34.65 -2.61
CA HIS A 255 -25.92 -34.46 -3.02
C HIS A 255 -26.84 -34.56 -1.81
N TYR A 256 -27.78 -33.63 -1.69
CA TYR A 256 -28.72 -33.56 -0.57
C TYR A 256 -30.13 -33.91 -1.03
N ALA A 257 -30.81 -34.76 -0.26
CA ALA A 257 -32.21 -35.10 -0.44
C ALA A 257 -32.97 -34.83 0.87
N TRP A 258 -33.83 -33.81 0.86
CA TRP A 258 -34.62 -33.38 2.02
C TRP A 258 -35.92 -34.18 2.11
N ARG A 259 -36.32 -34.57 3.33
CA ARG A 259 -37.54 -35.31 3.63
C ARG A 259 -38.17 -34.78 4.92
N ASN A 260 -39.45 -35.07 5.14
CA ASN A 260 -40.16 -34.77 6.39
C ASN A 260 -40.00 -33.29 6.83
N LEU A 261 -40.17 -32.34 5.90
CA LEU A 261 -40.09 -30.92 6.24
C LEU A 261 -41.27 -30.55 7.14
N SER A 262 -40.99 -30.12 8.36
CA SER A 262 -42.03 -29.69 9.32
C SER A 262 -42.65 -28.32 9.01
N ALA A 263 -42.09 -27.58 8.05
CA ALA A 263 -42.60 -26.28 7.60
C ALA A 263 -42.16 -26.00 6.15
N ASP A 264 -43.03 -25.34 5.39
CA ASP A 264 -42.83 -25.08 3.95
C ASP A 264 -41.64 -24.13 3.68
N TRP A 265 -41.30 -23.27 4.64
CA TRP A 265 -40.19 -22.32 4.49
C TRP A 265 -38.81 -22.98 4.58
N LEU A 266 -38.71 -24.21 5.09
CA LEU A 266 -37.41 -24.87 5.32
C LEU A 266 -36.68 -25.21 4.03
N GLU A 267 -37.38 -25.68 3.00
CA GLU A 267 -36.76 -26.13 1.76
C GLU A 267 -35.90 -25.04 1.08
N PRO A 268 -36.43 -23.83 0.78
CA PRO A 268 -35.63 -22.77 0.16
C PRO A 268 -34.50 -22.29 1.05
N VAL A 269 -34.73 -22.18 2.37
CA VAL A 269 -33.74 -21.72 3.35
C VAL A 269 -32.56 -22.66 3.47
N ILE A 270 -32.84 -23.96 3.56
CA ILE A 270 -31.82 -24.98 3.67
C ILE A 270 -31.03 -25.02 2.37
N GLY A 271 -31.70 -24.95 1.22
CA GLY A 271 -31.06 -24.88 -0.09
C GLY A 271 -30.06 -23.71 -0.21
N GLU A 272 -30.43 -22.53 0.27
CA GLU A 272 -29.53 -21.37 0.30
C GLU A 272 -28.39 -21.56 1.31
N SER A 273 -28.71 -22.06 2.50
CA SER A 273 -27.75 -22.24 3.60
C SER A 273 -26.68 -23.28 3.32
N VAL A 274 -27.00 -24.31 2.54
CA VAL A 274 -26.12 -25.42 2.18
C VAL A 274 -25.27 -25.11 0.94
N ASN A 275 -25.64 -24.10 0.16
CA ASN A 275 -24.86 -23.64 -0.99
C ASN A 275 -24.05 -22.36 -0.71
N GLY A 276 -24.30 -21.69 0.42
CA GLY A 276 -23.59 -20.49 0.84
C GLY A 276 -22.12 -20.71 1.27
N PRO A 277 -21.48 -19.69 1.85
CA PRO A 277 -20.15 -19.84 2.45
C PRO A 277 -20.18 -20.51 3.84
N ASN A 278 -21.37 -20.59 4.48
CA ASN A 278 -21.55 -21.03 5.88
C ASN A 278 -22.11 -22.46 6.01
N ASN A 279 -21.95 -23.30 4.99
CA ASN A 279 -22.62 -24.61 4.84
C ASN A 279 -22.37 -25.61 5.98
N ALA A 280 -21.30 -25.43 6.75
CA ALA A 280 -20.82 -26.45 7.69
C ALA A 280 -21.63 -26.56 9.00
N ALA A 281 -22.63 -25.72 9.28
CA ALA A 281 -23.31 -25.75 10.60
C ALA A 281 -24.82 -26.04 10.53
N VAL A 282 -25.37 -26.33 9.35
CA VAL A 282 -26.84 -26.36 9.15
C VAL A 282 -27.50 -27.66 9.61
N PHE A 283 -26.83 -28.81 9.54
CA PHE A 283 -27.44 -30.11 9.88
C PHE A 283 -26.55 -30.99 10.75
N VAL A 284 -27.19 -31.84 11.56
CA VAL A 284 -26.58 -32.84 12.42
C VAL A 284 -26.61 -34.19 11.71
N VAL A 285 -25.48 -34.91 11.72
CA VAL A 285 -25.39 -36.27 11.17
C VAL A 285 -25.87 -37.26 12.24
N ASP A 286 -26.89 -38.05 11.90
CA ASP A 286 -27.46 -39.05 12.82
C ASP A 286 -26.79 -40.41 12.64
N GLN A 287 -26.68 -40.87 11.38
CA GLN A 287 -26.13 -42.18 11.07
C GLN A 287 -25.41 -42.15 9.73
N ALA A 288 -24.15 -42.59 9.73
CA ALA A 288 -23.39 -42.81 8.50
C ALA A 288 -23.47 -44.28 8.08
N GLN A 289 -24.06 -44.55 6.92
CA GLN A 289 -24.16 -45.90 6.37
C GLN A 289 -22.99 -46.18 5.45
N ALA A 290 -22.12 -47.09 5.88
CA ALA A 290 -20.94 -47.49 5.13
C ALA A 290 -21.24 -48.56 4.09
N ASP A 291 -22.47 -49.10 3.96
CA ASP A 291 -22.78 -50.34 3.23
C ASP A 291 -23.55 -50.12 1.91
N HIS A 292 -23.07 -49.24 1.05
CA HIS A 292 -23.53 -49.11 -0.33
C HIS A 292 -22.84 -50.12 -1.29
N PRO A 293 -23.53 -50.73 -2.27
CA PRO A 293 -22.91 -51.65 -3.23
C PRO A 293 -21.77 -51.02 -4.05
N ASP A 294 -21.90 -49.74 -4.41
CA ASP A 294 -20.84 -48.95 -5.02
C ASP A 294 -19.86 -48.44 -3.94
N PRO A 295 -18.57 -48.84 -3.96
CA PRO A 295 -17.57 -48.42 -2.98
C PRO A 295 -17.19 -46.93 -3.06
N ARG A 296 -17.63 -46.20 -4.09
CA ARG A 296 -17.40 -44.76 -4.26
C ARG A 296 -18.49 -43.90 -3.65
N LEU A 297 -19.59 -44.52 -3.21
CA LEU A 297 -20.78 -43.83 -2.77
C LEU A 297 -20.99 -44.08 -1.28
N PHE A 298 -21.07 -43.00 -0.52
CA PHE A 298 -21.33 -43.01 0.91
C PHE A 298 -22.68 -42.37 1.14
N THR A 299 -23.55 -43.05 1.87
CA THR A 299 -24.86 -42.51 2.23
C THR A 299 -24.91 -42.29 3.72
N ALA A 300 -25.56 -41.23 4.12
CA ALA A 300 -25.76 -40.97 5.52
C ALA A 300 -27.01 -40.12 5.71
N THR A 301 -27.58 -40.25 6.90
CA THR A 301 -28.81 -39.61 7.30
C THR A 301 -28.53 -38.65 8.42
N GLY A 302 -29.25 -37.55 8.42
CA GLY A 302 -29.18 -36.53 9.45
C GLY A 302 -30.47 -35.75 9.53
N HIS A 303 -30.44 -34.67 10.31
CA HIS A 303 -31.53 -33.72 10.37
C HIS A 303 -31.02 -32.29 10.52
N VAL A 304 -31.78 -31.34 10.01
CA VAL A 304 -31.62 -29.91 10.23
C VAL A 304 -32.50 -29.53 11.43
N PRO A 305 -31.92 -29.21 12.59
CA PRO A 305 -32.66 -28.53 13.65
C PRO A 305 -32.99 -27.12 13.16
N ALA A 306 -34.23 -26.71 13.29
CA ALA A 306 -34.68 -25.37 12.93
C ALA A 306 -35.63 -24.83 14.00
N ALA A 307 -35.80 -23.52 14.03
CA ALA A 307 -36.73 -22.88 14.94
C ALA A 307 -37.32 -21.62 14.30
N GLU A 308 -38.58 -21.38 14.61
CA GLU A 308 -39.25 -20.12 14.36
C GLU A 308 -39.54 -19.48 15.72
N ALA A 309 -39.24 -18.20 15.90
CA ALA A 309 -39.43 -17.51 17.17
C ALA A 309 -39.89 -16.08 16.95
N GLU A 310 -40.77 -15.60 17.83
CA GLU A 310 -41.11 -14.19 17.91
C GLU A 310 -39.99 -13.47 18.67
N VAL A 311 -39.34 -12.52 18.01
CA VAL A 311 -38.20 -11.81 18.59
C VAL A 311 -38.52 -10.32 18.63
N SER A 312 -38.27 -9.70 19.77
CA SER A 312 -38.34 -8.24 19.91
C SER A 312 -37.00 -7.62 20.31
N HIS A 313 -36.69 -6.49 19.67
CA HIS A 313 -35.49 -5.70 19.92
C HIS A 313 -35.75 -4.23 19.63
N GLU A 314 -35.49 -3.36 20.62
CA GLU A 314 -35.62 -1.90 20.50
C GLU A 314 -36.97 -1.40 19.92
N GLY A 315 -38.06 -2.10 20.23
CA GLY A 315 -39.42 -1.73 19.78
C GLY A 315 -39.85 -2.35 18.44
N SER A 316 -38.93 -2.99 17.70
CA SER A 316 -39.28 -3.86 16.58
C SER A 316 -39.60 -5.25 17.10
N THR A 317 -40.67 -5.86 16.59
CA THR A 317 -41.02 -7.27 16.85
C THR A 317 -41.26 -7.95 15.50
N GLY A 318 -40.69 -9.13 15.30
CA GLY A 318 -40.82 -9.88 14.05
C GLY A 318 -40.61 -11.38 14.26
N THR A 319 -41.05 -12.17 13.30
CA THR A 319 -40.94 -13.63 13.32
C THR A 319 -39.62 -14.05 12.69
N CYS A 320 -38.65 -14.41 13.53
CA CYS A 320 -37.33 -14.83 13.07
C CYS A 320 -37.27 -16.34 12.84
N ARG A 321 -36.53 -16.77 11.80
CA ARG A 321 -36.31 -18.17 11.45
C ARG A 321 -34.83 -18.54 11.54
N PHE A 322 -34.56 -19.68 12.13
CA PHE A 322 -33.22 -20.18 12.44
C PHE A 322 -33.04 -21.61 11.94
N VAL A 323 -31.82 -21.93 11.50
CA VAL A 323 -31.42 -23.29 11.12
C VAL A 323 -30.07 -23.65 11.72
N GLY A 324 -29.84 -24.93 12.02
CA GLY A 324 -28.57 -25.44 12.49
C GLY A 324 -28.33 -25.31 13.99
N LEU A 325 -27.17 -25.86 14.41
CA LEU A 325 -26.66 -25.79 15.78
C LEU A 325 -25.15 -25.49 15.71
N PRO A 326 -24.70 -24.28 16.12
CA PRO A 326 -25.49 -23.18 16.68
C PRO A 326 -26.52 -22.60 15.69
N PRO A 327 -27.63 -21.98 16.18
CA PRO A 327 -28.67 -21.46 15.30
C PRO A 327 -28.14 -20.33 14.42
N ILE A 328 -28.42 -20.42 13.12
CA ILE A 328 -28.06 -19.43 12.11
C ILE A 328 -29.33 -18.68 11.75
N PRO A 329 -29.39 -17.35 11.95
CA PRO A 329 -30.54 -16.55 11.54
C PRO A 329 -30.62 -16.44 10.02
N MET A 330 -31.77 -16.83 9.45
CA MET A 330 -32.01 -16.83 8.00
C MET A 330 -32.98 -15.73 7.59
N TYR A 331 -34.08 -15.60 8.34
CA TYR A 331 -35.04 -14.52 8.17
C TYR A 331 -35.20 -13.79 9.49
N LEU A 332 -35.05 -12.47 9.46
CA LEU A 332 -35.07 -11.63 10.65
C LEU A 332 -36.27 -10.70 10.74
N ASP A 333 -37.13 -10.69 9.73
CA ASP A 333 -38.43 -9.97 9.71
C ASP A 333 -38.32 -8.54 10.29
N GLY A 334 -37.29 -7.80 9.87
CA GLY A 334 -37.09 -6.42 10.28
C GLY A 334 -36.67 -6.21 11.75
N VAL A 335 -36.41 -7.27 12.52
CA VAL A 335 -35.98 -7.15 13.94
C VAL A 335 -34.66 -6.37 14.07
N LEU A 336 -33.78 -6.47 13.08
CA LEU A 336 -32.53 -5.68 13.03
C LEU A 336 -32.69 -4.30 12.36
N ASN A 337 -33.87 -4.01 11.81
CA ASN A 337 -34.11 -2.79 11.06
C ASN A 337 -34.00 -1.53 11.93
N GLY A 338 -34.23 -1.62 13.24
CA GLY A 338 -34.11 -0.48 14.16
C GLY A 338 -32.75 0.25 14.08
N ASN A 339 -31.65 -0.50 13.96
CA ASN A 339 -30.32 0.09 13.79
C ASN A 339 -30.14 0.73 12.42
N PHE A 340 -30.73 0.16 11.38
CA PHE A 340 -30.71 0.74 10.05
C PHE A 340 -31.57 2.00 9.94
N LYS A 341 -32.75 2.03 10.60
CA LYS A 341 -33.59 3.23 10.76
C LYS A 341 -32.86 4.35 11.51
N LYS A 342 -32.12 4.03 12.58
CA LYS A 342 -31.23 5.01 13.23
C LYS A 342 -30.17 5.57 12.27
N LEU A 343 -29.58 4.72 11.42
CA LEU A 343 -28.67 5.17 10.37
C LEU A 343 -29.37 6.06 9.35
N LEU A 344 -30.57 5.71 8.87
CA LEU A 344 -31.38 6.50 7.95
C LEU A 344 -31.80 7.86 8.54
N ALA A 345 -32.14 7.89 9.82
CA ALA A 345 -32.46 9.12 10.54
C ALA A 345 -31.24 10.06 10.64
N SER A 346 -30.03 9.51 10.77
CA SER A 346 -28.80 10.31 10.71
C SER A 346 -28.53 10.92 9.32
N MET A 347 -29.20 10.42 8.28
CA MET A 347 -29.11 10.89 6.89
C MET A 347 -30.26 11.85 6.50
N GLN A 348 -30.98 12.45 7.45
CA GLN A 348 -32.04 13.42 7.14
C GLN A 348 -31.52 14.62 6.34
N ASP A 349 -30.30 15.10 6.63
CA ASP A 349 -29.65 16.17 5.87
C ASP A 349 -28.78 15.58 4.75
N THR A 350 -29.28 15.62 3.51
CA THR A 350 -28.53 15.18 2.31
C THR A 350 -27.34 16.09 1.97
N THR A 351 -27.20 17.22 2.67
CA THR A 351 -26.01 18.08 2.58
C THR A 351 -24.89 17.64 3.53
N ASP A 352 -25.18 16.83 4.56
CA ASP A 352 -24.17 16.22 5.43
C ASP A 352 -23.56 14.97 4.78
N ILE A 353 -22.58 15.22 3.91
CA ILE A 353 -21.81 14.17 3.22
C ILE A 353 -21.11 13.24 4.22
N GLN A 354 -20.75 13.70 5.42
CA GLN A 354 -20.07 12.85 6.40
C GLN A 354 -21.02 11.84 7.02
N ALA A 355 -22.24 12.24 7.38
CA ALA A 355 -23.25 11.33 7.90
C ALA A 355 -23.54 10.20 6.89
N ILE A 356 -23.71 10.57 5.62
CA ILE A 356 -24.03 9.62 4.53
C ILE A 356 -22.85 8.70 4.22
N HIS A 357 -21.63 9.20 4.29
CA HIS A 357 -20.44 8.36 4.19
C HIS A 357 -20.36 7.35 5.36
N ARG A 358 -20.58 7.81 6.61
CA ARG A 358 -20.57 6.91 7.77
C ARG A 358 -21.63 5.81 7.61
N ALA A 359 -22.84 6.16 7.21
CA ALA A 359 -23.90 5.18 6.93
C ALA A 359 -23.53 4.20 5.80
N SER A 360 -22.98 4.73 4.69
CA SER A 360 -22.53 3.93 3.54
C SER A 360 -21.35 3.01 3.86
N SER A 361 -20.63 3.24 4.96
CA SER A 361 -19.47 2.42 5.35
C SER A 361 -19.85 1.13 6.09
N SER A 362 -21.09 1.00 6.56
CA SER A 362 -21.58 -0.23 7.19
C SER A 362 -21.51 -1.41 6.23
N LYS A 363 -21.28 -2.63 6.76
CA LYS A 363 -21.13 -3.84 5.93
C LYS A 363 -22.39 -4.08 5.08
N ILE A 364 -23.56 -3.92 5.69
CA ILE A 364 -24.85 -4.07 5.02
C ILE A 364 -25.05 -3.03 3.92
N ALA A 365 -24.81 -1.73 4.20
CA ALA A 365 -24.97 -0.69 3.18
C ALA A 365 -24.01 -0.91 2.00
N ARG A 366 -22.78 -1.37 2.25
CA ARG A 366 -21.82 -1.72 1.20
C ARG A 366 -22.32 -2.87 0.32
N GLN A 367 -22.89 -3.90 0.93
CA GLN A 367 -23.48 -5.02 0.20
C GLN A 367 -24.68 -4.57 -0.63
N LEU A 368 -25.60 -3.81 -0.04
CA LEU A 368 -26.76 -3.23 -0.73
C LEU A 368 -26.33 -2.36 -1.93
N ILE A 369 -25.33 -1.50 -1.74
CA ILE A 369 -24.75 -0.67 -2.82
C ILE A 369 -24.16 -1.55 -3.92
N ALA A 370 -23.36 -2.55 -3.56
CA ALA A 370 -22.68 -3.41 -4.54
C ALA A 370 -23.68 -4.21 -5.40
N GLU A 371 -24.73 -4.76 -4.78
CA GLU A 371 -25.76 -5.53 -5.48
C GLU A 371 -26.68 -4.64 -6.32
N ASN A 372 -27.04 -3.45 -5.83
CA ASN A 372 -27.77 -2.47 -6.63
C ASN A 372 -26.94 -1.95 -7.83
N GLU A 373 -25.63 -1.80 -7.68
CA GLU A 373 -24.72 -1.47 -8.81
C GLU A 373 -24.62 -2.62 -9.83
N GLN A 374 -24.90 -3.86 -9.43
CA GLN A 374 -25.07 -5.01 -10.34
C GLN A 374 -26.48 -5.09 -10.95
N GLN A 375 -27.32 -4.05 -10.78
CA GLN A 375 -28.69 -3.96 -11.27
C GLN A 375 -29.63 -5.03 -10.69
N ARG A 376 -29.31 -5.59 -9.52
CA ARG A 376 -30.27 -6.43 -8.80
C ARG A 376 -31.40 -5.55 -8.26
N PRO A 377 -32.67 -5.93 -8.44
CA PRO A 377 -33.77 -5.18 -7.86
C PRO A 377 -33.72 -5.29 -6.32
N ILE A 378 -34.18 -4.25 -5.61
CA ILE A 378 -33.93 -4.07 -4.17
C ILE A 378 -34.50 -5.23 -3.33
N ASP A 379 -35.67 -5.74 -3.73
CA ASP A 379 -36.34 -6.91 -3.15
C ASP A 379 -35.51 -8.20 -3.23
N GLN A 380 -34.60 -8.29 -4.20
CA GLN A 380 -33.68 -9.43 -4.39
C GLN A 380 -32.28 -9.18 -3.83
N THR A 381 -32.07 -8.06 -3.14
CA THR A 381 -30.77 -7.82 -2.50
C THR A 381 -30.67 -8.65 -1.23
N THR A 382 -29.48 -9.20 -0.97
CA THR A 382 -29.20 -10.09 0.16
C THR A 382 -29.61 -9.49 1.51
N PRO A 383 -29.37 -8.19 1.82
CA PRO A 383 -29.85 -7.60 3.08
C PRO A 383 -31.36 -7.63 3.24
N VAL A 384 -32.11 -7.47 2.14
CA VAL A 384 -33.57 -7.47 2.14
C VAL A 384 -34.10 -8.89 2.18
N LEU A 385 -33.54 -9.81 1.39
CA LEU A 385 -33.88 -11.24 1.42
C LEU A 385 -33.67 -11.87 2.80
N GLN A 386 -32.62 -11.45 3.52
CA GLN A 386 -32.34 -11.89 4.89
C GLN A 386 -33.25 -11.20 5.94
N GLY A 387 -34.11 -10.27 5.53
CA GLY A 387 -34.97 -9.49 6.42
C GLY A 387 -34.20 -8.60 7.40
N ILE A 388 -32.95 -8.23 7.07
CA ILE A 388 -32.14 -7.31 7.90
C ILE A 388 -32.66 -5.89 7.76
N ILE A 389 -33.09 -5.51 6.54
CA ILE A 389 -33.61 -4.19 6.20
C ILE A 389 -34.91 -4.39 5.42
N ASP A 390 -35.90 -3.55 5.68
CA ASP A 390 -37.13 -3.52 4.90
C ASP A 390 -36.86 -2.95 3.49
N PRO A 391 -37.52 -3.43 2.42
CA PRO A 391 -37.28 -2.95 1.06
C PRO A 391 -37.43 -1.42 0.93
N GLU A 392 -38.38 -0.83 1.64
CA GLU A 392 -38.64 0.60 1.67
C GLU A 392 -37.47 1.40 2.25
N ASP A 393 -36.92 0.95 3.38
CA ASP A 393 -35.75 1.56 4.02
C ASP A 393 -34.50 1.44 3.13
N GLY A 394 -34.33 0.29 2.45
CA GLY A 394 -33.27 0.09 1.47
C GLY A 394 -33.38 1.07 0.29
N LEU A 395 -34.59 1.28 -0.21
CA LEU A 395 -34.87 2.26 -1.27
C LEU A 395 -34.63 3.70 -0.79
N GLU A 396 -35.09 4.05 0.41
CA GLU A 396 -34.86 5.38 1.01
C GLU A 396 -33.35 5.65 1.15
N PHE A 397 -32.58 4.66 1.62
CA PHE A 397 -31.13 4.77 1.72
C PHE A 397 -30.48 5.08 0.37
N LEU A 398 -30.82 4.31 -0.67
CA LEU A 398 -30.29 4.50 -2.02
C LEU A 398 -30.72 5.86 -2.60
N HIS A 399 -31.95 6.29 -2.33
CA HIS A 399 -32.46 7.59 -2.75
C HIS A 399 -31.68 8.74 -2.11
N LYS A 400 -31.50 8.75 -0.78
CA LYS A 400 -30.72 9.75 -0.05
C LYS A 400 -29.27 9.80 -0.53
N ARG A 401 -28.67 8.64 -0.83
CA ARG A 401 -27.32 8.56 -1.42
C ARG A 401 -27.28 9.20 -2.82
N ALA A 402 -28.27 8.93 -3.66
CA ALA A 402 -28.38 9.53 -4.99
C ALA A 402 -28.62 11.06 -4.94
N GLU A 403 -29.43 11.54 -4.00
CA GLU A 403 -29.62 12.97 -3.73
C GLU A 403 -28.33 13.66 -3.31
N THR A 404 -27.57 13.02 -2.41
CA THR A 404 -26.27 13.54 -1.95
C THR A 404 -25.27 13.58 -3.09
N PHE A 405 -25.27 12.57 -3.95
CA PHE A 405 -24.46 12.58 -5.15
C PHE A 405 -24.85 13.75 -6.07
N ARG A 406 -26.15 13.96 -6.33
CA ARG A 406 -26.66 15.12 -7.08
C ARG A 406 -26.26 16.44 -6.40
N HIS A 407 -26.30 16.53 -5.08
CA HIS A 407 -25.86 17.70 -4.31
C HIS A 407 -24.36 17.97 -4.48
N ILE A 408 -23.51 16.94 -4.41
CA ILE A 408 -22.06 17.07 -4.66
C ILE A 408 -21.80 17.57 -6.09
N VAL A 409 -22.52 17.02 -7.08
CA VAL A 409 -22.40 17.46 -8.48
C VAL A 409 -22.87 18.91 -8.65
N ALA A 410 -24.01 19.29 -8.06
CA ALA A 410 -24.56 20.63 -8.16
C ALA A 410 -23.71 21.69 -7.44
N THR A 411 -23.12 21.33 -6.30
CA THR A 411 -22.30 22.26 -5.51
C THR A 411 -20.86 22.40 -6.00
N ARG A 412 -20.37 21.49 -6.86
CA ARG A 412 -18.99 21.52 -7.37
C ARG A 412 -18.62 22.81 -8.12
N HIS A 413 -19.63 23.52 -8.65
CA HIS A 413 -19.46 24.78 -9.40
C HIS A 413 -20.03 26.01 -8.68
N ARG A 414 -20.62 25.87 -7.48
CA ARG A 414 -21.19 27.03 -6.76
C ARG A 414 -20.10 27.92 -6.17
N LEU A 415 -19.81 29.02 -6.86
CA LEU A 415 -18.85 30.03 -6.41
C LEU A 415 -19.19 30.50 -4.99
N ARG A 416 -18.24 30.36 -4.06
CA ARG A 416 -18.33 30.99 -2.74
C ARG A 416 -17.54 32.30 -2.79
N PRO A 417 -18.18 33.47 -3.06
CA PRO A 417 -17.46 34.73 -3.23
C PRO A 417 -16.59 35.05 -2.01
N ALA A 418 -17.07 34.77 -0.80
CA ALA A 418 -16.29 34.94 0.43
C ALA A 418 -14.97 34.14 0.44
N ALA A 419 -14.95 32.91 -0.10
CA ALA A 419 -13.73 32.10 -0.16
C ALA A 419 -12.75 32.61 -1.24
N VAL A 420 -13.29 33.12 -2.36
CA VAL A 420 -12.48 33.73 -3.42
C VAL A 420 -11.88 35.05 -2.96
N LEU A 421 -12.68 35.90 -2.31
CA LEU A 421 -12.24 37.20 -1.76
C LEU A 421 -11.27 37.04 -0.59
N GLY A 422 -11.52 36.05 0.29
CA GLY A 422 -10.62 35.74 1.40
C GLY A 422 -9.24 35.24 0.95
N LEU A 423 -9.13 34.68 -0.26
CA LEU A 423 -7.86 34.31 -0.87
C LEU A 423 -7.26 35.45 -1.71
N SER A 424 -8.08 36.27 -2.38
CA SER A 424 -7.59 37.33 -3.26
C SER A 424 -6.87 38.42 -2.47
N LEU A 425 -7.42 38.87 -1.34
CA LEU A 425 -6.81 39.91 -0.50
C LEU A 425 -5.37 39.60 -0.03
N PRO A 426 -5.08 38.45 0.62
CA PRO A 426 -3.71 38.14 1.01
C PRO A 426 -2.81 37.93 -0.20
N LEU A 427 -3.32 37.38 -1.31
CA LEU A 427 -2.56 37.20 -2.53
C LEU A 427 -2.21 38.56 -3.17
N THR A 428 -3.11 39.54 -3.14
CA THR A 428 -2.85 40.91 -3.58
C THR A 428 -1.75 41.55 -2.76
N ALA A 429 -1.80 41.42 -1.43
CA ALA A 429 -0.75 41.97 -0.56
C ALA A 429 0.63 41.35 -0.88
N VAL A 430 0.69 40.02 -1.06
CA VAL A 430 1.93 39.32 -1.44
C VAL A 430 2.43 39.79 -2.80
N LEU A 431 1.55 39.82 -3.81
CA LEU A 431 1.92 40.26 -5.16
C LEU A 431 2.36 41.73 -5.18
N PHE A 432 1.72 42.59 -4.41
CA PHE A 432 2.10 44.00 -4.28
C PHE A 432 3.53 44.16 -3.75
N VAL A 433 3.87 43.48 -2.65
CA VAL A 433 5.24 43.53 -2.09
C VAL A 433 6.25 42.98 -3.10
N VAL A 434 5.92 41.89 -3.79
CA VAL A 434 6.81 41.25 -4.76
C VAL A 434 7.05 42.16 -5.95
N TYR A 435 6.00 42.75 -6.51
CA TYR A 435 6.14 43.70 -7.61
C TYR A 435 6.89 44.96 -7.19
N LEU A 436 6.70 45.44 -5.96
CA LEU A 436 7.45 46.57 -5.42
C LEU A 436 8.96 46.26 -5.32
N VAL A 437 9.33 45.10 -4.76
CA VAL A 437 10.75 44.67 -4.63
C VAL A 437 11.37 44.44 -6.01
N MET A 438 10.65 43.80 -6.92
CA MET A 438 11.14 43.51 -8.28
C MET A 438 11.28 44.77 -9.12
N SER A 439 10.37 45.73 -8.95
CA SER A 439 10.47 47.04 -9.58
C SER A 439 11.79 47.75 -9.24
N PHE A 440 12.25 47.70 -7.98
CA PHE A 440 13.56 48.23 -7.60
C PHE A 440 14.71 47.53 -8.32
N TYR A 441 14.60 46.21 -8.52
CA TYR A 441 15.62 45.37 -9.14
C TYR A 441 15.72 45.55 -10.66
N LEU A 442 14.59 45.74 -11.36
CA LEU A 442 14.53 45.86 -12.81
C LEU A 442 15.00 47.23 -13.35
N THR A 443 15.43 48.15 -12.49
CA THR A 443 15.82 49.53 -12.88
C THR A 443 17.01 49.60 -13.84
N GLY A 444 17.67 48.48 -14.15
CA GLY A 444 18.80 48.37 -15.09
C GLY A 444 18.51 47.70 -16.45
N LEU A 445 17.26 47.34 -16.78
CA LEU A 445 16.96 46.63 -18.03
C LEU A 445 16.49 47.57 -19.16
N PRO A 446 16.80 47.24 -20.43
CA PRO A 446 16.35 48.00 -21.60
C PRO A 446 14.82 48.02 -21.71
N GLU A 447 14.29 49.10 -22.28
CA GLU A 447 12.86 49.41 -22.33
C GLU A 447 11.99 48.23 -22.83
N PRO A 448 10.89 47.89 -22.14
CA PRO A 448 9.99 46.85 -22.60
C PRO A 448 9.20 47.35 -23.81
N GLY A 449 9.18 46.55 -24.88
CA GLY A 449 8.39 46.82 -26.08
C GLY A 449 6.88 46.94 -25.79
N THR A 450 6.24 47.82 -26.53
CA THR A 450 4.80 48.11 -26.52
C THR A 450 3.99 46.86 -26.84
N GLY A 451 3.20 46.36 -25.89
CA GLY A 451 2.34 45.20 -26.09
C GLY A 451 1.30 45.08 -24.97
N LYS A 452 0.15 44.46 -25.28
CA LYS A 452 -0.90 44.13 -24.30
C LYS A 452 -0.31 43.16 -23.28
N LEU A 453 -0.43 43.44 -21.98
CA LEU A 453 0.21 42.68 -20.89
C LEU A 453 -0.75 42.40 -19.72
N GLY A 454 -0.47 41.34 -18.95
CA GLY A 454 -1.36 40.82 -17.89
C GLY A 454 -2.15 39.57 -18.31
N ILE A 455 -3.24 39.25 -17.60
CA ILE A 455 -4.14 38.12 -17.95
C ILE A 455 -4.65 38.24 -19.39
N LEU A 456 -4.92 39.47 -19.86
CA LEU A 456 -5.37 39.71 -21.23
C LEU A 456 -4.31 39.36 -22.28
N ALA A 457 -3.03 39.44 -21.94
CA ALA A 457 -1.94 39.01 -22.83
C ALA A 457 -1.79 37.49 -22.84
N LEU A 458 -2.02 36.83 -21.70
CA LEU A 458 -2.06 35.38 -21.66
C LEU A 458 -3.21 34.83 -22.52
N LEU A 459 -4.35 35.55 -22.56
CA LEU A 459 -5.51 35.18 -23.36
C LEU A 459 -5.38 35.57 -24.85
N GLY A 460 -4.80 36.73 -25.15
CA GLY A 460 -4.70 37.25 -26.52
C GLY A 460 -3.43 36.83 -27.27
N GLU A 461 -2.29 36.74 -26.58
CA GLU A 461 -0.97 36.50 -27.17
C GLU A 461 -0.07 35.62 -26.26
N PRO A 462 -0.44 34.35 -26.01
CA PRO A 462 0.32 33.49 -25.09
C PRO A 462 1.78 33.29 -25.50
N GLN A 463 2.08 33.37 -26.80
CA GLN A 463 3.45 33.28 -27.33
C GLN A 463 4.33 34.44 -26.87
N THR A 464 3.78 35.66 -26.78
CA THR A 464 4.50 36.85 -26.31
C THR A 464 4.86 36.71 -24.83
N VAL A 465 3.94 36.19 -24.01
CA VAL A 465 4.20 35.89 -22.59
C VAL A 465 5.26 34.80 -22.45
N GLY A 466 5.14 33.71 -23.22
CA GLY A 466 6.12 32.62 -23.21
C GLY A 466 7.53 33.07 -23.61
N LYS A 467 7.65 33.89 -24.65
CA LYS A 467 8.92 34.49 -25.10
C LYS A 467 9.54 35.35 -24.00
N ARG A 468 8.75 36.15 -23.27
CA ARG A 468 9.23 36.97 -22.16
C ARG A 468 9.74 36.14 -20.98
N VAL A 469 9.00 35.09 -20.59
CA VAL A 469 9.44 34.14 -19.56
C VAL A 469 10.77 33.48 -19.96
N TYR A 470 10.86 33.01 -21.20
CA TYR A 470 12.08 32.39 -21.72
C TYR A 470 13.27 33.36 -21.71
N MET A 471 13.08 34.60 -22.19
CA MET A 471 14.15 35.60 -22.21
C MET A 471 14.62 35.97 -20.80
N GLN A 472 13.72 36.06 -19.81
CA GLN A 472 14.10 36.30 -18.41
C GLN A 472 14.92 35.15 -17.82
N LEU A 473 14.51 33.90 -18.08
CA LEU A 473 15.25 32.71 -17.65
C LEU A 473 16.62 32.62 -18.32
N LEU A 474 16.68 32.87 -19.62
CA LEU A 474 17.92 32.84 -20.41
C LEU A 474 18.88 33.94 -19.94
N GLN A 475 18.37 35.14 -19.66
CA GLN A 475 19.17 36.23 -19.13
C GLN A 475 19.72 35.91 -17.73
N ALA A 476 18.90 35.32 -16.86
CA ALA A 476 19.34 34.86 -15.54
C ALA A 476 20.41 33.76 -15.65
N ALA A 477 20.30 32.86 -16.62
CA ALA A 477 21.29 31.81 -16.88
C ALA A 477 22.61 32.38 -17.43
N ASN A 478 22.53 33.36 -18.34
CA ASN A 478 23.70 33.96 -18.99
C ASN A 478 24.54 34.87 -18.07
N GLN A 479 23.97 35.39 -16.98
CA GLN A 479 24.71 36.18 -15.99
C GLN A 479 25.62 35.33 -15.06
N GLY A 480 25.63 33.99 -15.24
CA GLY A 480 26.37 33.06 -14.39
C GLY A 480 25.84 33.01 -12.95
N LEU A 481 26.53 32.27 -12.06
CA LEU A 481 26.26 32.23 -10.62
C LEU A 481 26.63 33.54 -9.89
N GLY A 482 26.44 34.68 -10.55
CA GLY A 482 26.70 36.01 -10.00
C GLY A 482 25.65 36.45 -8.98
N VAL A 483 25.89 37.62 -8.39
CA VAL A 483 25.01 38.24 -7.38
C VAL A 483 23.56 38.36 -7.88
N GLY A 484 23.35 38.58 -9.18
CA GLY A 484 22.01 38.69 -9.75
C GLY A 484 21.20 37.39 -9.71
N MET A 485 21.83 36.24 -9.97
CA MET A 485 21.16 34.94 -9.89
C MET A 485 20.82 34.57 -8.44
N LEU A 486 21.71 34.88 -7.48
CA LEU A 486 21.46 34.67 -6.06
C LEU A 486 20.32 35.55 -5.52
N LEU A 487 20.24 36.82 -5.96
CA LEU A 487 19.14 37.70 -5.60
C LEU A 487 17.82 37.24 -6.22
N TRP A 488 17.83 36.79 -7.47
CA TRP A 488 16.64 36.26 -8.12
C TRP A 488 16.15 34.95 -7.48
N PHE A 489 17.08 34.06 -7.12
CA PHE A 489 16.80 32.85 -6.37
C PHE A 489 16.24 33.16 -4.96
N GLY A 490 16.82 34.15 -4.27
CA GLY A 490 16.33 34.65 -2.99
C GLY A 490 14.91 35.22 -3.09
N ALA A 491 14.64 36.03 -4.12
CA ALA A 491 13.31 36.57 -4.40
C ALA A 491 12.30 35.46 -4.71
N ALA A 492 12.70 34.44 -5.48
CA ALA A 492 11.87 33.26 -5.75
C ALA A 492 11.55 32.48 -4.47
N ILE A 493 12.51 32.31 -3.55
CA ILE A 493 12.28 31.65 -2.26
C ILE A 493 11.30 32.45 -1.40
N VAL A 494 11.49 33.77 -1.30
CA VAL A 494 10.61 34.64 -0.54
C VAL A 494 9.21 34.62 -1.13
N PHE A 495 9.08 34.79 -2.45
CA PHE A 495 7.81 34.69 -3.17
C PHE A 495 7.11 33.38 -2.86
N ASN A 496 7.79 32.26 -3.06
CA ASN A 496 7.24 30.93 -2.87
C ASN A 496 6.86 30.63 -1.42
N ARG A 497 7.58 31.20 -0.44
CA ARG A 497 7.25 31.04 0.97
C ARG A 497 5.88 31.63 1.32
N PHE A 498 5.45 32.68 0.62
CA PHE A 498 4.17 33.31 0.86
C PHE A 498 3.09 32.85 -0.13
N SER A 499 3.43 32.63 -1.40
CA SER A 499 2.49 32.30 -2.46
C SER A 499 2.17 30.81 -2.58
N LEU A 500 3.07 29.88 -2.24
CA LEU A 500 2.80 28.44 -2.36
C LEU A 500 1.91 27.85 -1.27
N PRO A 501 1.99 28.23 0.01
CA PRO A 501 0.93 27.86 0.97
C PRO A 501 -0.42 28.43 0.51
N LEU A 502 -0.36 29.65 -0.04
CA LEU A 502 -1.34 30.38 -0.86
C LEU A 502 -2.05 29.49 -1.88
N LEU A 503 -1.30 28.98 -2.85
CA LEU A 503 -1.81 28.44 -4.10
C LEU A 503 -1.78 26.91 -4.17
N PHE A 504 -0.86 26.27 -3.46
CA PHE A 504 -0.62 24.82 -3.51
C PHE A 504 -0.17 24.23 -2.14
N PRO A 505 -1.07 24.15 -1.13
CA PRO A 505 -0.73 23.71 0.23
C PRO A 505 -0.16 22.28 0.30
N ARG A 506 -0.50 21.42 -0.65
CA ARG A 506 0.04 20.05 -0.73
C ARG A 506 1.50 20.01 -1.18
N LEU A 507 1.85 20.77 -2.22
CA LEU A 507 3.23 20.92 -2.67
C LEU A 507 4.11 21.52 -1.56
N TRP A 508 3.54 22.45 -0.78
CA TRP A 508 4.19 22.99 0.40
C TRP A 508 4.46 21.93 1.48
N ALA A 509 3.49 21.04 1.75
CA ALA A 509 3.62 19.98 2.73
C ALA A 509 4.64 18.89 2.35
N TRP A 510 4.87 18.64 1.06
CA TRP A 510 5.83 17.64 0.58
C TRP A 510 7.29 18.02 0.87
N ALA A 511 7.59 19.30 0.99
CA ALA A 511 8.93 19.76 1.30
C ALA A 511 9.18 19.67 2.82
N ALA A 512 9.29 18.47 3.40
CA ALA A 512 9.50 18.31 4.85
C ALA A 512 10.93 18.68 5.30
N GLY A 513 11.93 18.55 4.41
CA GLY A 513 13.33 18.87 4.71
C GLY A 513 13.70 20.33 4.46
N ARG A 514 14.53 20.93 5.34
CA ARG A 514 14.98 22.33 5.23
C ARG A 514 15.77 22.58 3.91
N TRP A 515 16.58 21.61 3.48
CA TRP A 515 17.31 21.64 2.20
C TRP A 515 16.46 21.27 0.99
N ALA A 516 15.60 20.27 1.14
CA ALA A 516 14.63 19.91 0.11
C ALA A 516 13.75 21.11 -0.26
N ARG A 517 13.27 21.88 0.75
CA ARG A 517 12.56 23.15 0.55
C ARG A 517 13.33 24.13 -0.33
N ILE A 518 14.63 24.32 -0.09
CA ILE A 518 15.40 25.31 -0.86
C ILE A 518 15.48 24.90 -2.34
N LEU A 519 15.71 23.62 -2.64
CA LEU A 519 15.79 23.14 -4.02
C LEU A 519 14.42 23.02 -4.70
N THR A 520 13.42 22.46 -4.02
CA THR A 520 12.06 22.28 -4.55
C THR A 520 11.29 23.59 -4.67
N LEU A 521 11.60 24.59 -3.84
CA LEU A 521 11.00 25.93 -3.93
C LEU A 521 11.87 26.87 -4.78
N GLY A 522 13.17 26.64 -4.89
CA GLY A 522 14.06 27.54 -5.63
C GLY A 522 13.80 27.50 -7.14
N VAL A 523 14.06 26.36 -7.78
CA VAL A 523 14.01 26.26 -9.26
C VAL A 523 12.59 26.42 -9.83
N PRO A 524 11.55 25.73 -9.32
CA PRO A 524 10.18 25.99 -9.76
C PRO A 524 9.70 27.40 -9.38
N GLY A 525 10.23 27.97 -8.29
CA GLY A 525 9.94 29.34 -7.88
C GLY A 525 10.44 30.39 -8.82
N MET A 526 11.62 30.19 -9.40
CA MET A 526 12.16 31.09 -10.43
C MET A 526 11.27 31.09 -11.67
N LEU A 527 10.79 29.91 -12.10
CA LEU A 527 9.85 29.80 -13.22
C LEU A 527 8.52 30.50 -12.89
N TRP A 528 7.95 30.25 -11.71
CA TRP A 528 6.73 30.93 -11.28
C TRP A 528 6.90 32.44 -11.20
N LEU A 529 7.97 32.90 -10.57
CA LEU A 529 8.30 34.31 -10.50
C LEU A 529 8.45 34.91 -11.89
N ALA A 530 9.12 34.25 -12.83
CA ALA A 530 9.22 34.67 -14.23
C ALA A 530 7.83 34.78 -14.91
N VAL A 531 6.94 33.82 -14.67
CA VAL A 531 5.55 33.88 -15.18
C VAL A 531 4.80 35.07 -14.59
N PHE A 532 4.88 35.31 -13.27
CA PHE A 532 4.27 36.47 -12.62
C PHE A 532 4.84 37.80 -13.11
N MET A 533 6.13 37.82 -13.44
CA MET A 533 6.81 38.97 -14.01
C MET A 533 6.40 39.22 -15.47
N ALA A 534 6.20 38.16 -16.26
CA ALA A 534 5.67 38.28 -17.60
C ALA A 534 4.18 38.68 -17.61
N LEU A 535 3.44 38.35 -16.55
CA LEU A 535 2.07 38.79 -16.28
C LEU A 535 1.99 40.16 -15.60
N TYR A 536 3.12 40.81 -15.29
CA TYR A 536 3.10 42.15 -14.72
C TYR A 536 2.50 43.14 -15.74
N PRO A 537 1.51 43.94 -15.35
CA PRO A 537 0.92 44.91 -16.24
C PRO A 537 1.90 46.07 -16.49
N THR A 538 2.39 46.22 -17.72
CA THR A 538 3.25 47.35 -18.11
C THR A 538 2.71 48.14 -19.30
N ALA A 539 1.38 48.29 -19.41
CA ALA A 539 0.81 49.04 -20.53
C ALA A 539 0.71 50.54 -20.20
N GLU A 540 1.50 51.31 -20.97
CA GLU A 540 1.24 52.68 -21.47
C GLU A 540 1.44 53.89 -20.56
N MET A 541 1.55 53.73 -19.26
CA MET A 541 2.14 54.79 -18.43
C MET A 541 3.24 54.17 -17.59
N TRP A 542 4.48 54.44 -17.96
CA TRP A 542 5.60 54.26 -17.04
C TRP A 542 5.42 55.29 -15.90
N PRO A 543 5.16 54.90 -14.64
CA PRO A 543 6.02 55.44 -13.60
C PRO A 543 7.33 54.70 -13.80
N ASP A 544 8.28 55.33 -14.48
CA ASP A 544 9.67 54.90 -14.36
C ASP A 544 9.92 54.74 -12.85
N TRP A 545 10.29 53.57 -12.34
CA TRP A 545 10.47 53.45 -10.89
C TRP A 545 11.72 54.21 -10.42
N ARG A 546 12.57 54.63 -11.37
CA ARG A 546 13.54 55.72 -11.16
C ARG A 546 12.84 57.04 -10.84
N TRP A 547 11.66 57.29 -11.41
CA TRP A 547 10.74 58.37 -11.03
C TRP A 547 10.08 58.18 -9.67
N LEU A 548 9.92 56.97 -9.13
CA LEU A 548 9.44 56.80 -7.74
C LEU A 548 10.54 57.10 -6.74
N LYS A 549 11.78 56.72 -7.06
CA LYS A 549 13.01 57.10 -6.34
C LYS A 549 13.26 58.61 -6.44
N PHE A 550 13.03 59.20 -7.61
CA PHE A 550 13.08 60.64 -7.86
C PHE A 550 11.88 61.37 -7.23
N ALA A 551 10.68 60.79 -7.18
CA ALA A 551 9.51 61.37 -6.54
C ALA A 551 9.69 61.38 -5.03
N PHE A 552 10.20 60.29 -4.44
CA PHE A 552 10.62 60.24 -3.05
C PHE A 552 11.73 61.27 -2.74
N ASN A 553 12.70 61.46 -3.64
CA ASN A 553 13.80 62.41 -3.44
C ASN A 553 13.48 63.88 -3.81
N ARG A 554 12.47 64.17 -4.65
CA ARG A 554 12.31 65.48 -5.29
C ARG A 554 10.87 66.02 -5.44
N GLN A 555 9.83 65.17 -5.44
CA GLN A 555 8.43 65.60 -5.65
C GLN A 555 7.46 65.24 -4.50
N GLY A 556 7.97 64.66 -3.41
CA GLY A 556 7.20 64.35 -2.20
C GLY A 556 6.51 62.98 -2.22
N THR A 557 6.20 62.48 -1.02
CA THR A 557 5.56 61.17 -0.76
C THR A 557 4.22 60.97 -1.47
N LEU A 558 3.51 62.06 -1.78
CA LEU A 558 2.20 62.03 -2.42
C LEU A 558 2.22 61.34 -3.80
N HIS A 559 3.24 61.62 -4.62
CA HIS A 559 3.33 61.06 -5.98
C HIS A 559 3.61 59.55 -6.01
N ALA A 560 4.39 59.07 -5.04
CA ALA A 560 4.65 57.64 -4.87
C ALA A 560 3.37 56.88 -4.44
N VAL A 561 2.55 57.50 -3.58
CA VAL A 561 1.26 56.94 -3.17
C VAL A 561 0.29 56.87 -4.35
N THR A 562 0.21 57.89 -5.20
CA THR A 562 -0.67 57.90 -6.38
C THR A 562 -0.34 56.75 -7.36
N ASN A 563 0.96 56.51 -7.60
CA ASN A 563 1.39 55.41 -8.48
C ASN A 563 1.13 54.03 -7.86
N ALA A 564 1.31 53.88 -6.55
CA ALA A 564 0.96 52.64 -5.85
C ALA A 564 -0.56 52.36 -5.91
N LEU A 565 -1.38 53.41 -5.76
CA LEU A 565 -2.83 53.33 -5.88
C LEU A 565 -3.29 52.94 -7.30
N TYR A 566 -2.53 53.32 -8.34
CA TYR A 566 -2.85 52.96 -9.72
C TYR A 566 -2.59 51.48 -10.05
N LEU A 567 -1.54 50.89 -9.45
CA LEU A 567 -1.18 49.48 -9.67
C LEU A 567 -2.05 48.51 -8.86
N LEU A 568 -2.56 48.97 -7.71
CA LEU A 568 -3.31 48.13 -6.78
C LEU A 568 -4.53 47.43 -7.42
N PRO A 569 -5.38 48.09 -8.24
CA PRO A 569 -6.50 47.44 -8.92
C PRO A 569 -6.08 46.33 -9.87
N GLN A 570 -4.97 46.52 -10.61
CA GLN A 570 -4.50 45.53 -11.59
C GLN A 570 -3.92 44.29 -10.89
N ILE A 571 -3.16 44.50 -9.81
CA ILE A 571 -2.63 43.43 -8.96
C ILE A 571 -3.79 42.69 -8.28
N TYR A 572 -4.82 43.41 -7.86
CA TYR A 572 -6.03 42.82 -7.30
C TYR A 572 -6.79 41.97 -8.31
N LEU A 573 -6.98 42.43 -9.55
CA LEU A 573 -7.62 41.65 -10.62
C LEU A 573 -6.84 40.37 -10.95
N LEU A 574 -5.50 40.43 -10.99
CA LEU A 574 -4.65 39.25 -11.15
C LEU A 574 -4.84 38.26 -10.00
N ALA A 575 -4.80 38.76 -8.76
CA ALA A 575 -5.01 37.95 -7.56
C ALA A 575 -6.41 37.32 -7.54
N LEU A 576 -7.43 38.05 -7.97
CA LEU A 576 -8.80 37.57 -8.10
C LEU A 576 -8.90 36.45 -9.15
N GLY A 577 -8.30 36.63 -10.33
CA GLY A 577 -8.25 35.62 -11.38
C GLY A 577 -7.57 34.31 -10.93
N LEU A 578 -6.43 34.42 -10.24
CA LEU A 578 -5.74 33.26 -9.67
C LEU A 578 -6.56 32.58 -8.55
N SER A 579 -7.25 33.38 -7.74
CA SER A 579 -8.13 32.87 -6.69
C SER A 579 -9.33 32.12 -7.27
N LEU A 580 -9.91 32.62 -8.37
CA LEU A 580 -10.97 31.95 -9.12
C LEU A 580 -10.49 30.64 -9.75
N LEU A 581 -9.33 30.64 -10.41
CA LEU A 581 -8.74 29.46 -11.01
C LEU A 581 -8.48 28.38 -9.96
N ARG A 582 -7.85 28.76 -8.84
CA ARG A 582 -7.61 27.86 -7.71
C ARG A 582 -8.92 27.36 -7.11
N TRP A 583 -9.90 28.23 -6.92
CA TRP A 583 -11.20 27.85 -6.38
C TRP A 583 -11.88 26.80 -7.27
N ARG A 584 -11.84 26.99 -8.60
CA ARG A 584 -12.37 26.02 -9.57
C ARG A 584 -11.63 24.68 -9.51
N ALA A 585 -10.29 24.70 -9.44
CA ALA A 585 -9.48 23.49 -9.31
C ALA A 585 -9.67 22.78 -7.95
N ALA A 586 -9.84 23.55 -6.87
CA ALA A 586 -10.14 23.01 -5.55
C ALA A 586 -11.54 22.40 -5.50
N GLY A 587 -12.53 23.02 -6.15
CA GLY A 587 -13.89 22.50 -6.27
C GLY A 587 -13.95 21.16 -7.00
N THR A 588 -13.27 21.02 -8.14
CA THR A 588 -13.20 19.74 -8.87
C THR A 588 -12.48 18.66 -8.06
N HIS A 589 -11.35 19.02 -7.43
CA HIS A 589 -10.63 18.08 -6.57
C HIS A 589 -11.44 17.67 -5.33
N TRP A 590 -12.15 18.61 -4.70
CA TRP A 590 -13.05 18.33 -3.58
C TRP A 590 -14.19 17.40 -3.99
N ALA A 591 -14.86 17.68 -5.11
CA ALA A 591 -15.93 16.84 -5.64
C ALA A 591 -15.42 15.42 -5.94
N ARG A 592 -14.27 15.28 -6.61
CA ARG A 592 -13.59 13.98 -6.82
C ARG A 592 -13.29 13.23 -5.54
N ARG A 593 -12.87 13.94 -4.50
CA ARG A 593 -12.60 13.32 -3.19
C ARG A 593 -13.91 12.84 -2.55
N MET A 594 -14.96 13.66 -2.58
CA MET A 594 -16.26 13.29 -2.02
C MET A 594 -16.93 12.16 -2.78
N MET A 595 -16.84 12.16 -4.12
CA MET A 595 -17.33 11.04 -4.94
C MET A 595 -16.57 9.75 -4.66
N ARG A 596 -15.23 9.78 -4.49
CA ARG A 596 -14.47 8.59 -4.09
C ARG A 596 -14.92 8.03 -2.73
N ILE A 597 -15.18 8.93 -1.79
CA ILE A 597 -15.68 8.59 -0.45
C ILE A 597 -17.08 7.95 -0.55
N LEU A 598 -18.00 8.54 -1.31
CA LEU A 598 -19.39 8.08 -1.44
C LEU A 598 -19.57 6.83 -2.32
N LEU A 599 -18.78 6.71 -3.39
CA LEU A 599 -18.81 5.57 -4.32
C LEU A 599 -17.96 4.40 -3.83
N GLN A 600 -17.05 4.62 -2.87
CA GLN A 600 -16.07 3.63 -2.40
C GLN A 600 -15.20 3.02 -3.53
N ARG A 601 -15.20 3.62 -4.72
CA ARG A 601 -14.41 3.19 -5.88
C ARG A 601 -13.08 3.93 -5.93
N LYS A 602 -12.00 3.19 -6.20
CA LYS A 602 -10.68 3.78 -6.47
C LYS A 602 -10.68 4.63 -7.74
N ASN A 603 -11.48 4.25 -8.74
CA ASN A 603 -11.56 4.94 -10.01
C ASN A 603 -12.94 5.57 -10.24
N VAL A 604 -13.00 6.91 -10.27
CA VAL A 604 -14.23 7.68 -10.47
C VAL A 604 -14.28 8.27 -11.89
N SER A 605 -13.23 8.10 -12.70
CA SER A 605 -13.15 8.70 -14.04
C SER A 605 -14.27 8.25 -14.97
N ALA A 606 -14.71 6.98 -14.89
CA ALA A 606 -15.81 6.47 -15.69
C ALA A 606 -17.15 7.16 -15.37
N VAL A 607 -17.38 7.46 -14.09
CA VAL A 607 -18.59 8.19 -13.65
C VAL A 607 -18.49 9.67 -14.05
N GLU A 608 -17.29 10.27 -13.97
CA GLU A 608 -17.08 11.63 -14.50
C GLU A 608 -17.35 11.69 -16.02
N ALA A 609 -16.91 10.70 -16.78
CA ALA A 609 -17.12 10.63 -18.23
C ALA A 609 -18.60 10.48 -18.62
N GLN A 610 -19.44 9.89 -17.76
CA GLN A 610 -20.90 9.82 -17.98
C GLN A 610 -21.64 11.11 -17.61
N LEU A 611 -21.02 11.97 -16.78
CA LEU A 611 -21.57 13.26 -16.38
C LEU A 611 -21.18 14.41 -17.30
N HIS A 612 -20.27 14.16 -18.25
CA HIS A 612 -19.80 15.08 -19.27
C HIS A 612 -20.43 14.71 -20.61
#